data_AF-C5F2N4-F1
#
_entry.id   AF-C5F2N4-F1
#
_cell.length_a   1.000
_cell.length_b   1.000
_cell.length_c   1.000
_cell.angle_alpha   90.00
_cell.angle_beta   90.00
_cell.angle_gamma   90.00
#
_symmetry.space_group_name_H-M   'P 1'
#
loop_
_entity.id
_entity.type
_entity.pdbx_description
1 polymer ?
#
loop_
_entity_poly.entity_id
_entity_poly.type
_entity_poly.pdbx_seq_one_letter_code
_entity_poly.pdbx_strand_id
1 'polypeptide(L)'
;MSPSVIDTAGKQRMLTQRMAHLFMSYANKWDSISHKELLEVYHLYDRVIFEFYNNPTYQNLPKVHQAIKETYDFWQGYKEKFQDTLRAQEKIVEDLKSIVVQNTNLLNQIDWTVNYYSDVSTHSRAYLEKFQYVAAVIMVLLALYSIKNLFNIHTHLKQFLEKTQMLAQGQIKEDIAEAIELEGGSELSLASKNLSKFLNKFHMAQETSNRAKELSEDISEEIASISEEIKKKLEVVEISESKRRSIENAINLGEDMAIQSSEQLIVVARLLEKLHRILKEIQECCKDKNPSK
;
A
#
# COMPACT_ATOMS: atom_id res chain seq x y z
N MET A 1 -98.99 40.56 -10.41
CA MET A 1 -97.70 39.82 -10.31
C MET A 1 -97.87 38.82 -9.17
N SER A 2 -97.83 37.51 -9.41
CA SER A 2 -98.08 36.54 -8.34
C SER A 2 -96.88 36.48 -7.36
N PRO A 3 -97.11 36.25 -6.06
CA PRO A 3 -96.04 36.14 -5.05
C PRO A 3 -94.94 35.13 -5.38
N SER A 4 -95.24 34.08 -6.17
CA SER A 4 -94.26 33.04 -6.55
C SER A 4 -93.17 33.54 -7.50
N VAL A 5 -93.43 34.58 -8.29
CA VAL A 5 -92.45 35.14 -9.25
C VAL A 5 -91.36 35.92 -8.51
N ILE A 6 -91.77 36.68 -7.49
CA ILE A 6 -90.86 37.47 -6.64
C ILE A 6 -89.97 36.53 -5.81
N ASP A 7 -90.54 35.47 -5.26
CA ASP A 7 -89.81 34.43 -4.51
C ASP A 7 -88.76 33.73 -5.39
N THR A 8 -89.14 33.34 -6.61
CA THR A 8 -88.24 32.66 -7.54
C THR A 8 -87.10 33.57 -8.04
N ALA A 9 -87.37 34.85 -8.29
CA ALA A 9 -86.33 35.83 -8.62
C ALA A 9 -85.40 36.14 -7.42
N GLY A 10 -85.93 36.08 -6.19
CA GLY A 10 -85.13 36.11 -4.97
C GLY A 10 -84.19 34.91 -4.85
N LYS A 11 -84.70 33.71 -5.16
CA LYS A 11 -83.93 32.46 -5.17
C LYS A 11 -82.77 32.47 -6.16
N GLN A 12 -82.96 33.03 -7.36
CA GLN A 12 -81.88 33.18 -8.35
C GLN A 12 -80.68 33.97 -7.80
N ARG A 13 -80.91 35.09 -7.10
CA ARG A 13 -79.83 35.89 -6.49
C ARG A 13 -79.04 35.10 -5.45
N MET A 14 -79.73 34.34 -4.60
CA MET A 14 -79.09 33.48 -3.60
C MET A 14 -78.24 32.39 -4.26
N LEU A 15 -78.75 31.74 -5.32
CA LEU A 15 -78.04 30.67 -6.02
C LEU A 15 -76.76 31.18 -6.70
N THR A 16 -76.78 32.35 -7.34
CA THR A 16 -75.56 32.93 -7.95
C THR A 16 -74.47 33.20 -6.93
N GLN A 17 -74.82 33.76 -5.77
CA GLN A 17 -73.84 34.04 -4.70
C GLN A 17 -73.28 32.75 -4.08
N ARG A 18 -74.14 31.75 -3.85
CA ARG A 18 -73.72 30.43 -3.35
C ARG A 18 -72.77 29.74 -4.34
N MET A 19 -73.06 29.82 -5.64
CA MET A 19 -72.20 29.29 -6.69
C MET A 19 -70.80 29.92 -6.65
N ALA A 20 -70.71 31.25 -6.56
CA ALA A 20 -69.43 31.94 -6.46
C ALA A 20 -68.61 31.53 -5.23
N HIS A 21 -69.27 31.38 -4.07
CA HIS A 21 -68.62 30.95 -2.84
C HIS A 21 -68.09 29.50 -2.90
N LEU A 22 -68.90 28.58 -3.43
CA LEU A 22 -68.51 27.18 -3.60
C LEU A 22 -67.37 27.02 -4.60
N PHE A 23 -67.37 27.81 -5.68
CA PHE A 23 -66.29 27.85 -6.65
C PHE A 23 -64.96 28.28 -6.01
N MET A 24 -64.98 29.37 -5.23
CA MET A 24 -63.80 29.82 -4.48
C MET A 24 -63.32 28.82 -3.42
N SER A 25 -64.24 28.09 -2.80
CA SER A 25 -63.90 27.07 -1.80
C SER A 25 -63.28 25.82 -2.45
N TYR A 26 -63.82 25.39 -3.58
CA TYR A 26 -63.27 24.29 -4.38
C TYR A 26 -61.87 24.63 -4.92
N ALA A 27 -61.67 25.86 -5.41
CA ALA A 27 -60.36 26.35 -5.89
C ALA A 27 -59.26 26.30 -4.84
N ASN A 28 -59.60 26.51 -3.57
CA ASN A 28 -58.60 26.55 -2.49
C ASN A 28 -58.41 25.21 -1.77
N LYS A 29 -59.40 24.31 -1.77
CA LYS A 29 -59.40 23.11 -0.91
C LYS A 29 -59.54 21.78 -1.65
N TRP A 30 -59.75 21.79 -2.96
CA TRP A 30 -59.93 20.56 -3.76
C TRP A 30 -61.05 19.64 -3.22
N ASP A 31 -62.05 20.23 -2.57
CA ASP A 31 -63.09 19.51 -1.85
C ASP A 31 -64.16 18.96 -2.81
N SER A 32 -64.32 17.64 -2.82
CA SER A 32 -65.26 16.94 -3.71
C SER A 32 -66.72 17.23 -3.37
N ILE A 33 -67.03 17.56 -2.11
CA ILE A 33 -68.37 17.92 -1.66
C ILE A 33 -68.76 19.29 -2.23
N SER A 34 -67.89 20.29 -2.07
CA SER A 34 -68.08 21.64 -2.63
C SER A 34 -68.20 21.62 -4.16
N HIS A 35 -67.44 20.76 -4.85
CA HIS A 35 -67.53 20.60 -6.30
C HIS A 35 -68.90 20.06 -6.76
N LYS A 36 -69.40 19.02 -6.09
CA LYS A 36 -70.72 18.44 -6.42
C LYS A 36 -71.84 19.46 -6.18
N GLU A 37 -71.81 20.15 -5.04
CA GLU A 37 -72.79 21.16 -4.70
C GLU A 37 -72.75 22.36 -5.67
N LEU A 38 -71.55 22.75 -6.12
CA LEU A 38 -71.38 23.79 -7.14
C LEU A 38 -72.07 23.43 -8.46
N LEU A 39 -71.86 22.21 -8.95
CA LEU A 39 -72.50 21.73 -10.17
C LEU A 39 -74.03 21.68 -10.04
N GLU A 40 -74.55 21.22 -8.90
CA GLU A 40 -75.98 21.20 -8.62
C GLU A 40 -76.60 22.60 -8.64
N VAL A 41 -75.95 23.58 -8.00
CA VAL A 41 -76.40 24.99 -7.98
C VAL A 41 -76.32 25.62 -9.38
N TYR A 42 -75.26 25.32 -10.13
CA TYR A 42 -75.08 25.75 -11.52
C TYR A 42 -76.21 25.24 -12.42
N HIS A 43 -76.48 23.94 -12.41
CA HIS A 43 -77.54 23.34 -13.23
C HIS A 43 -78.94 23.82 -12.84
N LEU A 44 -79.17 24.06 -11.54
CA LEU A 44 -80.43 24.62 -11.07
C LEU A 44 -80.64 26.05 -11.58
N TYR A 45 -79.62 26.90 -11.51
CA TYR A 45 -79.72 28.26 -12.01
C TYR A 45 -79.96 28.30 -13.53
N ASP A 46 -79.17 27.53 -14.30
CA ASP A 46 -79.29 27.44 -15.76
C ASP A 46 -80.70 27.03 -16.20
N ARG A 47 -81.28 26.04 -15.51
CA ARG A 47 -82.66 25.61 -15.75
C ARG A 47 -83.66 26.73 -15.48
N VAL A 48 -83.59 27.36 -14.31
CA VAL A 48 -84.58 28.37 -13.88
C VAL A 48 -84.52 29.61 -14.78
N ILE A 49 -83.34 30.09 -15.17
CA ILE A 49 -83.24 31.25 -16.06
C ILE A 49 -83.73 30.95 -17.49
N PHE A 50 -83.49 29.72 -17.97
CA PHE A 50 -84.03 29.24 -19.24
C PHE A 50 -85.57 29.14 -19.21
N GLU A 51 -86.14 28.61 -18.14
CA GLU A 51 -87.60 28.54 -17.95
C GLU A 51 -88.23 29.94 -17.87
N PHE A 52 -87.55 30.89 -17.23
CA PHE A 52 -88.00 32.28 -17.13
C PHE A 52 -88.02 32.97 -18.50
N TYR A 53 -86.98 32.77 -19.31
CA TYR A 53 -86.87 33.34 -20.65
C TYR A 53 -87.96 32.82 -21.60
N ASN A 54 -88.28 31.54 -21.51
CA ASN A 54 -89.24 30.88 -22.39
C ASN A 54 -90.70 30.91 -21.89
N ASN A 55 -90.98 31.54 -20.74
CA ASN A 55 -92.32 31.55 -20.18
C ASN A 55 -93.28 32.50 -20.95
N PRO A 56 -94.37 31.99 -21.55
CA PRO A 56 -95.29 32.82 -22.33
C PRO A 56 -95.96 33.95 -21.53
N THR A 57 -96.15 33.77 -20.21
CA THR A 57 -96.74 34.79 -19.33
C THR A 57 -95.84 36.02 -19.23
N TYR A 58 -94.52 35.84 -19.22
CA TYR A 58 -93.57 36.95 -19.11
C TYR A 58 -93.30 37.61 -20.46
N GLN A 59 -93.36 36.86 -21.55
CA GLN A 59 -93.24 37.38 -22.92
C GLN A 59 -94.32 38.44 -23.24
N ASN A 60 -95.51 38.30 -22.65
CA ASN A 60 -96.60 39.27 -22.80
C ASN A 60 -96.45 40.54 -21.95
N LEU A 61 -95.37 40.68 -21.17
CA LEU A 61 -95.08 41.85 -20.31
C LEU A 61 -93.75 42.50 -20.77
N PRO A 62 -93.78 43.51 -21.67
CA PRO A 62 -92.59 43.99 -22.39
C PRO A 62 -91.39 44.35 -21.51
N LYS A 63 -91.62 45.11 -20.42
CA LYS A 63 -90.54 45.52 -19.49
C LYS A 63 -89.95 44.35 -18.71
N VAL A 64 -90.78 43.36 -18.35
CA VAL A 64 -90.33 42.18 -17.58
C VAL A 64 -89.59 41.22 -18.50
N HIS A 65 -90.11 40.99 -19.71
CA HIS A 65 -89.44 40.16 -20.71
C HIS A 65 -88.06 40.72 -21.08
N GLN A 66 -87.96 42.03 -21.29
CA GLN A 66 -86.69 42.67 -21.60
C GLN A 66 -85.65 42.46 -20.49
N ALA A 67 -86.02 42.66 -19.22
CA ALA A 67 -85.12 42.44 -18.09
C ALA A 67 -84.69 40.96 -17.95
N ILE A 68 -85.60 40.02 -18.19
CA ILE A 68 -85.29 38.58 -18.19
C ILE A 68 -84.35 38.24 -19.36
N LYS A 69 -84.58 38.78 -20.55
CA LYS A 69 -83.73 38.58 -21.72
C LYS A 69 -82.32 39.11 -21.47
N GLU A 70 -82.17 40.32 -20.95
CA GLU A 70 -80.86 40.90 -20.59
C GLU A 70 -80.13 40.03 -19.57
N THR A 71 -80.85 39.50 -18.57
CA THR A 71 -80.29 38.59 -17.56
C THR A 71 -79.88 37.24 -18.16
N TYR A 72 -80.69 36.69 -19.07
CA TYR A 72 -80.40 35.44 -19.78
C TYR A 72 -79.17 35.59 -20.69
N ASP A 73 -79.11 36.66 -21.48
CA ASP A 73 -77.98 36.95 -22.37
C ASP A 73 -76.68 37.13 -21.56
N PHE A 74 -76.75 37.84 -20.42
CA PHE A 74 -75.62 37.95 -19.49
C PHE A 74 -75.22 36.60 -18.90
N TRP A 75 -76.18 35.77 -18.50
CA TRP A 75 -75.92 34.43 -17.99
C TRP A 75 -75.22 33.56 -19.01
N GLN A 76 -75.60 33.59 -20.30
CA GLN A 76 -74.89 32.81 -21.33
C GLN A 76 -73.40 33.18 -21.42
N GLY A 77 -73.07 34.48 -21.36
CA GLY A 77 -71.67 34.93 -21.34
C GLY A 77 -70.92 34.57 -20.06
N TYR A 78 -71.61 34.57 -18.91
CA TYR A 78 -71.03 34.11 -17.64
C TYR A 78 -70.81 32.58 -17.63
N LYS A 79 -71.77 31.83 -18.16
CA LYS A 79 -71.80 30.37 -18.24
C LYS A 79 -70.57 29.81 -18.94
N GLU A 80 -70.24 30.35 -20.10
CA GLU A 80 -69.07 29.94 -20.88
C GLU A 80 -67.77 30.09 -20.08
N LYS A 81 -67.54 31.30 -19.53
CA LYS A 81 -66.36 31.58 -18.69
C LYS A 81 -66.29 30.69 -17.45
N PHE A 82 -67.44 30.45 -16.81
CA PHE A 82 -67.53 29.58 -15.64
C PHE A 82 -67.16 28.14 -15.99
N GLN A 83 -67.67 27.60 -17.11
CA GLN A 83 -67.34 26.24 -17.57
C GLN A 83 -65.88 26.09 -17.96
N ASP A 84 -65.30 27.05 -18.67
CA ASP A 84 -63.89 27.01 -19.05
C ASP A 84 -62.96 27.07 -17.83
N THR A 85 -63.30 27.93 -16.86
CA THR A 85 -62.52 28.02 -15.62
C THR A 85 -62.64 26.74 -14.80
N LEU A 86 -63.82 26.12 -14.75
CA LEU A 86 -64.03 24.86 -14.05
C LEU A 86 -63.22 23.71 -14.67
N ARG A 87 -63.22 23.58 -16.01
CA ARG A 87 -62.41 22.56 -16.72
C ARG A 87 -60.91 22.76 -16.50
N ALA A 88 -60.45 24.02 -16.59
CA ALA A 88 -59.04 24.34 -16.35
C ALA A 88 -58.65 23.97 -14.91
N GLN A 89 -59.52 24.27 -13.95
CA GLN A 89 -59.30 23.93 -12.56
C GLN A 89 -59.25 22.41 -12.35
N GLU A 90 -60.21 21.64 -12.88
CA GLU A 90 -60.27 20.17 -12.81
C GLU A 90 -58.95 19.54 -13.29
N LYS A 91 -58.45 20.02 -14.43
CA LYS A 91 -57.17 19.58 -14.99
C LYS A 91 -56.00 19.86 -14.04
N ILE A 92 -55.96 21.04 -13.41
CA ILE A 92 -54.91 21.36 -12.42
C ILE A 92 -55.01 20.44 -11.20
N VAL A 93 -56.22 20.06 -10.74
CA VAL A 93 -56.39 19.07 -9.65
C VAL A 93 -55.69 17.77 -10.01
N GLU A 94 -55.99 17.29 -11.22
CA GLU A 94 -55.57 15.99 -11.70
C GLU A 94 -54.06 15.95 -11.89
N ASP A 95 -53.51 16.99 -12.53
CA ASP A 95 -52.07 17.15 -12.71
C ASP A 95 -51.34 17.19 -11.35
N LEU A 96 -51.86 17.93 -10.37
CA LEU A 96 -51.25 17.98 -9.02
C LEU A 96 -51.37 16.64 -8.27
N LYS A 97 -52.51 15.95 -8.34
CA LYS A 97 -52.65 14.60 -7.76
C LYS A 97 -51.67 13.63 -8.39
N SER A 98 -51.52 13.67 -9.71
CA SER A 98 -50.57 12.85 -10.46
C SER A 98 -49.12 13.15 -10.04
N ILE A 99 -48.75 14.43 -9.90
CA ILE A 99 -47.42 14.84 -9.41
C ILE A 99 -47.14 14.29 -8.01
N VAL A 100 -48.11 14.35 -7.07
CA VAL A 100 -47.93 13.81 -5.71
C VAL A 100 -47.70 12.29 -5.72
N VAL A 101 -48.47 11.56 -6.53
CA VAL A 101 -48.30 10.10 -6.68
C VAL A 101 -46.94 9.77 -7.31
N GLN A 102 -46.57 10.48 -8.37
CA GLN A 102 -45.29 10.29 -9.05
C GLN A 102 -44.10 10.64 -8.14
N ASN A 103 -44.22 11.69 -7.32
CA ASN A 103 -43.20 12.08 -6.35
C ASN A 103 -42.95 10.96 -5.32
N THR A 104 -44.02 10.38 -4.78
CA THR A 104 -43.92 9.23 -3.87
C THR A 104 -43.23 8.04 -4.53
N ASN A 105 -43.58 7.74 -5.79
CA ASN A 105 -42.93 6.66 -6.54
C ASN A 105 -41.45 6.94 -6.79
N LEU A 106 -41.09 8.17 -7.13
CA LEU A 106 -39.70 8.59 -7.34
C LEU A 106 -38.88 8.44 -6.06
N LEU A 107 -39.42 8.85 -4.90
CA LEU A 107 -38.77 8.69 -3.61
C LEU A 107 -38.45 7.22 -3.32
N ASN A 108 -39.43 6.33 -3.53
CA ASN A 108 -39.24 4.88 -3.34
C ASN A 108 -38.14 4.30 -4.26
N GLN A 109 -38.04 4.78 -5.50
CA GLN A 109 -36.99 4.35 -6.44
C GLN A 109 -35.60 4.85 -6.03
N ILE A 110 -35.51 6.08 -5.53
CA ILE A 110 -34.26 6.64 -4.99
C ILE A 110 -33.83 5.83 -3.75
N ASP A 111 -34.75 5.54 -2.83
CA ASP A 111 -34.45 4.74 -1.63
C ASP A 111 -33.96 3.34 -1.99
N TRP A 112 -34.59 2.67 -2.97
CA TRP A 112 -34.12 1.38 -3.48
C TRP A 112 -32.70 1.47 -4.04
N THR A 113 -32.41 2.50 -4.83
CA THR A 113 -31.10 2.73 -5.45
C THR A 113 -30.01 2.95 -4.41
N VAL A 114 -30.30 3.77 -3.38
CA VAL A 114 -29.36 4.03 -2.28
C VAL A 114 -29.08 2.76 -1.48
N ASN A 115 -30.12 1.98 -1.18
CA ASN A 115 -29.96 0.71 -0.48
C ASN A 115 -29.12 -0.30 -1.27
N TYR A 116 -29.37 -0.43 -2.59
CA TYR A 116 -28.59 -1.28 -3.46
C TYR A 116 -27.10 -0.88 -3.50
N TYR A 117 -26.82 0.41 -3.65
CA TYR A 117 -25.45 0.92 -3.62
C TYR A 117 -24.77 0.68 -2.27
N SER A 118 -25.49 0.89 -1.17
CA SER A 118 -24.99 0.64 0.19
C SER A 118 -24.59 -0.82 0.38
N ASP A 119 -25.41 -1.77 -0.07
CA ASP A 119 -25.13 -3.21 0.03
C ASP A 119 -23.88 -3.61 -0.78
N VAL A 120 -23.77 -3.15 -2.03
CA VAL A 120 -22.59 -3.38 -2.88
C VAL A 120 -21.33 -2.78 -2.26
N SER A 121 -21.43 -1.56 -1.71
CA SER A 121 -20.30 -0.89 -1.07
C SER A 121 -19.85 -1.59 0.21
N THR A 122 -20.80 -2.13 0.99
CA THR A 122 -20.55 -2.87 2.23
C THR A 122 -19.87 -4.20 1.93
N HIS A 123 -20.36 -4.94 0.93
CA HIS A 123 -19.71 -6.18 0.47
C HIS A 123 -18.28 -5.93 -0.03
N SER A 124 -18.06 -4.85 -0.78
CA SER A 124 -16.73 -4.48 -1.27
C SER A 124 -15.78 -4.14 -0.13
N ARG A 125 -16.24 -3.41 0.89
CA ARG A 125 -15.45 -3.10 2.10
C ARG A 125 -15.12 -4.36 2.90
N ALA A 126 -16.10 -5.25 3.12
CA ALA A 126 -15.89 -6.50 3.84
C ALA A 126 -14.89 -7.44 3.13
N TYR A 127 -14.87 -7.45 1.79
CA TYR A 127 -13.87 -8.19 1.03
C TYR A 127 -12.45 -7.62 1.23
N LEU A 128 -12.31 -6.30 1.16
CA LEU A 128 -11.02 -5.61 1.38
C LEU A 128 -10.49 -5.85 2.80
N GLU A 129 -11.35 -5.79 3.81
CA GLU A 129 -10.99 -6.04 5.21
C GLU A 129 -10.49 -7.50 5.41
N LYS A 130 -11.21 -8.49 4.87
CA LYS A 130 -10.77 -9.90 4.91
C LYS A 130 -9.43 -10.11 4.19
N PHE A 131 -9.24 -9.47 3.04
CA PHE A 131 -7.98 -9.52 2.31
C PHE A 131 -6.82 -8.93 3.13
N GLN A 132 -7.04 -7.79 3.81
CA GLN A 132 -6.04 -7.18 4.68
C GLN A 132 -5.61 -8.10 5.82
N TYR A 133 -6.54 -8.82 6.45
CA TYR A 133 -6.18 -9.80 7.49
C TYR A 133 -5.32 -10.95 6.93
N VAL A 134 -5.66 -11.51 5.77
CA VAL A 134 -4.85 -12.56 5.12
C VAL A 134 -3.46 -12.03 4.76
N ALA A 135 -3.38 -10.83 4.17
CA ALA A 135 -2.11 -10.19 3.83
C ALA A 135 -1.24 -9.94 5.07
N ALA A 136 -1.84 -9.50 6.18
CA ALA A 136 -1.14 -9.30 7.45
C ALA A 136 -0.56 -10.62 7.99
N VAL A 137 -1.32 -11.72 7.95
CA VAL A 137 -0.82 -13.05 8.35
C VAL A 137 0.36 -13.48 7.47
N ILE A 138 0.26 -13.29 6.15
CA ILE A 138 1.36 -13.61 5.23
C ILE A 138 2.61 -12.76 5.55
N MET A 139 2.45 -11.46 5.82
CA MET A 139 3.57 -10.60 6.22
C MET A 139 4.24 -11.06 7.51
N VAL A 140 3.46 -11.47 8.51
CA VAL A 140 4.00 -12.01 9.77
C VAL A 140 4.77 -13.31 9.52
N LEU A 141 4.23 -14.22 8.69
CA LEU A 141 4.93 -15.45 8.34
C LEU A 141 6.25 -15.19 7.60
N LEU A 142 6.27 -14.22 6.67
CA LEU A 142 7.48 -13.80 5.98
C LEU A 142 8.50 -13.17 6.94
N ALA A 143 8.05 -12.34 7.87
CA ALA A 143 8.91 -11.74 8.89
C ALA A 143 9.53 -12.82 9.80
N LEU A 144 8.73 -13.76 10.28
CA LEU A 144 9.21 -14.89 11.08
C LEU A 144 10.19 -15.77 10.30
N TYR A 145 9.91 -16.05 9.02
CA TYR A 145 10.82 -16.79 8.15
C TYR A 145 12.15 -16.05 7.96
N SER A 146 12.09 -14.73 7.73
CA SER A 146 13.28 -13.88 7.59
C SER A 146 14.12 -13.88 8.88
N ILE A 147 13.48 -13.73 10.04
CA ILE A 147 14.14 -13.80 11.35
C ILE A 147 14.82 -15.16 11.54
N LYS A 148 14.12 -16.26 11.25
CA LYS A 148 14.69 -17.61 11.30
C LYS A 148 15.93 -17.73 10.40
N ASN A 149 15.86 -17.21 9.17
CA ASN A 149 16.98 -17.24 8.25
C ASN A 149 18.18 -16.41 8.76
N LEU A 150 17.91 -15.28 9.41
CA LEU A 150 18.93 -14.42 10.02
C LEU A 150 19.66 -15.14 11.17
N PHE A 151 18.93 -15.88 12.01
CA PHE A 151 19.52 -16.74 13.04
C PHE A 151 20.35 -17.89 12.45
N ASN A 152 19.93 -18.49 11.33
CA ASN A 152 20.72 -19.50 10.63
C ASN A 152 22.04 -18.93 10.11
N ILE A 153 22.02 -17.74 9.51
CA ILE A 153 23.24 -17.05 9.04
C ILE A 153 24.18 -16.77 10.22
N HIS A 154 23.66 -16.26 11.34
CA HIS A 154 24.45 -16.03 12.54
C HIS A 154 25.13 -17.32 13.04
N THR A 155 24.41 -18.44 12.98
CA THR A 155 24.93 -19.76 13.38
C THR A 155 26.04 -20.26 12.46
N HIS A 156 25.83 -20.20 11.14
CA HIS A 156 26.86 -20.60 10.16
C HIS A 156 28.10 -19.71 10.23
N LEU A 157 27.92 -18.41 10.45
CA LEU A 157 29.03 -17.46 10.63
C LEU A 157 29.81 -17.76 11.91
N LYS A 158 29.13 -18.07 13.01
CA LYS A 158 29.78 -18.44 14.28
C LYS A 158 30.60 -19.72 14.12
N GLN A 159 30.02 -20.76 13.51
CA GLN A 159 30.72 -22.01 13.24
C GLN A 159 31.94 -21.81 12.32
N PHE A 160 31.84 -20.93 11.32
CA PHE A 160 32.97 -20.54 10.49
C PHE A 160 34.09 -19.87 11.29
N LEU A 161 33.76 -18.87 12.12
CA LEU A 161 34.74 -18.16 12.96
C LEU A 161 35.43 -19.09 13.96
N GLU A 162 34.67 -19.99 14.59
CA GLU A 162 35.21 -20.94 15.56
C GLU A 162 36.17 -21.94 14.91
N LYS A 163 35.77 -22.53 13.78
CA LYS A 163 36.62 -23.48 13.03
C LYS A 163 37.88 -22.81 12.47
N THR A 164 37.78 -21.58 11.97
CA THR A 164 38.95 -20.80 11.51
C THR A 164 39.88 -20.43 12.66
N GLN A 165 39.35 -20.17 13.86
CA GLN A 165 40.16 -19.95 15.06
C GLN A 165 40.95 -21.20 15.45
N MET A 166 40.32 -22.38 15.46
CA MET A 166 41.01 -23.64 15.79
C MET A 166 42.18 -23.92 14.83
N LEU A 167 42.02 -23.56 13.55
CA LEU A 167 43.09 -23.65 12.55
C LEU A 167 44.25 -22.68 12.81
N ALA A 168 43.95 -21.41 13.12
CA ALA A 168 44.98 -20.41 13.37
C ALA A 168 45.85 -20.74 14.60
N GLN A 169 45.32 -21.51 15.54
CA GLN A 169 46.01 -21.94 16.76
C GLN A 169 46.84 -23.22 16.58
N GLY A 170 46.89 -23.80 15.38
CA GLY A 170 47.70 -24.99 15.08
C GLY A 170 47.21 -26.27 15.77
N GLN A 171 45.95 -26.29 16.23
CA GLN A 171 45.39 -27.41 17.00
C GLN A 171 44.89 -28.59 16.14
N ILE A 172 44.87 -28.45 14.81
CA ILE A 172 44.31 -29.47 13.90
C ILE A 172 45.39 -29.96 12.94
N LYS A 173 45.74 -31.25 13.03
CA LYS A 173 46.70 -31.96 12.16
C LYS A 173 46.04 -32.88 11.11
N GLU A 174 44.71 -33.05 11.18
CA GLU A 174 43.95 -33.93 10.27
C GLU A 174 43.35 -33.19 9.08
N ASP A 175 42.95 -33.96 8.05
CA ASP A 175 42.59 -33.48 6.71
C ASP A 175 41.56 -32.33 6.78
N ILE A 176 42.06 -31.16 6.43
CA ILE A 176 41.60 -29.84 6.85
C ILE A 176 40.37 -29.40 6.03
N ALA A 177 39.92 -30.26 5.12
CA ALA A 177 38.77 -30.05 4.25
C ALA A 177 37.47 -30.62 4.83
N GLU A 178 37.54 -31.70 5.62
CA GLU A 178 36.35 -32.39 6.15
C GLU A 178 35.81 -31.71 7.42
N ALA A 179 36.71 -31.11 8.21
CA ALA A 179 36.35 -30.42 9.45
C ALA A 179 35.48 -29.17 9.25
N ILE A 180 35.39 -28.61 8.03
CA ILE A 180 34.63 -27.38 7.74
C ILE A 180 33.63 -27.53 6.60
N GLU A 181 33.01 -28.71 6.47
CA GLU A 181 31.71 -28.75 5.80
C GLU A 181 30.69 -28.04 6.69
N LEU A 182 30.38 -26.80 6.32
CA LEU A 182 29.15 -26.13 6.72
C LEU A 182 28.04 -26.75 5.88
N GLU A 183 26.99 -27.25 6.54
CA GLU A 183 25.84 -27.88 5.91
C GLU A 183 25.22 -26.93 4.88
N GLY A 184 25.29 -27.31 3.60
CA GLY A 184 24.86 -26.51 2.46
C GLY A 184 26.01 -25.76 1.77
N GLY A 185 26.18 -26.01 0.47
CA GLY A 185 27.22 -25.47 -0.42
C GLY A 185 27.19 -23.95 -0.57
N SER A 186 27.43 -23.24 0.52
CA SER A 186 27.46 -21.79 0.63
C SER A 186 28.83 -21.22 0.26
N GLU A 187 28.87 -19.97 -0.17
CA GLU A 187 30.12 -19.23 -0.44
C GLU A 187 31.07 -19.23 0.78
N LEU A 188 30.51 -19.30 2.00
CA LEU A 188 31.27 -19.38 3.24
C LEU A 188 32.01 -20.71 3.38
N SER A 189 31.44 -21.81 2.90
CA SER A 189 32.11 -23.12 2.83
C SER A 189 33.30 -23.08 1.87
N LEU A 190 33.12 -22.48 0.68
CA LEU A 190 34.20 -22.29 -0.29
C LEU A 190 35.31 -21.37 0.24
N ALA A 191 34.93 -20.26 0.88
CA ALA A 191 35.86 -19.34 1.53
C ALA A 191 36.66 -20.05 2.63
N SER A 192 35.99 -20.89 3.42
CA SER A 192 36.63 -21.69 4.47
C SER A 192 37.67 -22.65 3.92
N LYS A 193 37.33 -23.39 2.85
CA LYS A 193 38.25 -24.31 2.19
C LYS A 193 39.49 -23.60 1.65
N ASN A 194 39.32 -22.41 1.06
CA ASN A 194 40.44 -21.61 0.55
C ASN A 194 41.32 -21.08 1.68
N LEU A 195 40.72 -20.61 2.77
CA LEU A 195 41.46 -20.10 3.94
C LEU A 195 42.22 -21.22 4.65
N SER A 196 41.59 -22.38 4.82
CA SER A 196 42.22 -23.60 5.34
C SER A 196 43.46 -23.98 4.54
N LYS A 197 43.35 -24.03 3.21
CA LYS A 197 44.49 -24.30 2.31
C LYS A 197 45.60 -23.25 2.43
N PHE A 198 45.24 -21.98 2.58
CA PHE A 198 46.20 -20.89 2.78
C PHE A 198 46.93 -21.02 4.12
N LEU A 199 46.20 -21.23 5.22
CA LEU A 199 46.78 -21.36 6.56
C LEU A 199 47.69 -22.58 6.67
N ASN A 200 47.32 -23.70 6.04
CA ASN A 200 48.18 -24.88 6.01
C ASN A 200 49.50 -24.59 5.28
N LYS A 201 49.43 -23.99 4.08
CA LYS A 201 50.63 -23.57 3.34
C LYS A 201 51.48 -22.58 4.12
N PHE A 202 50.85 -21.66 4.85
CA PHE A 202 51.52 -20.70 5.70
C PHE A 202 52.25 -21.40 6.85
N HIS A 203 51.61 -22.31 7.58
CA HIS A 203 52.23 -23.06 8.67
C HIS A 203 53.41 -23.90 8.15
N MET A 204 53.25 -24.59 7.02
CA MET A 204 54.34 -25.32 6.38
C MET A 204 55.52 -24.40 6.01
N ALA A 205 55.23 -23.21 5.47
CA ALA A 205 56.26 -22.22 5.14
C ALA A 205 56.97 -21.68 6.41
N GLN A 206 56.23 -21.46 7.49
CA GLN A 206 56.78 -21.01 8.77
C GLN A 206 57.68 -22.09 9.41
N GLU A 207 57.23 -23.34 9.46
CA GLU A 207 58.04 -24.46 9.97
C GLU A 207 59.30 -24.68 9.13
N THR A 208 59.17 -24.62 7.80
CA THR A 208 60.32 -24.72 6.89
C THR A 208 61.28 -23.54 7.07
N SER A 209 60.77 -22.32 7.21
CA SER A 209 61.59 -21.12 7.44
C SER A 209 62.33 -21.17 8.78
N ASN A 210 61.71 -21.68 9.85
CA ASN A 210 62.36 -21.82 11.15
C ASN A 210 63.49 -22.85 11.09
N ARG A 211 63.25 -24.01 10.46
CA ARG A 211 64.30 -25.02 10.23
C ARG A 211 65.45 -24.48 9.38
N ALA A 212 65.13 -23.74 8.31
CA ALA A 212 66.13 -23.15 7.44
C ALA A 212 66.97 -22.08 8.16
N LYS A 213 66.35 -21.31 9.07
CA LYS A 213 67.06 -20.34 9.91
C LYS A 213 68.07 -21.03 10.82
N GLU A 214 67.64 -22.04 11.57
CA GLU A 214 68.52 -22.81 12.49
C GLU A 214 69.69 -23.44 11.72
N LEU A 215 69.40 -24.13 10.61
CA LEU A 215 70.43 -24.72 9.75
C LEU A 215 71.37 -23.66 9.14
N SER A 216 70.87 -22.47 8.79
CA SER A 216 71.70 -21.41 8.22
C SER A 216 72.59 -20.75 9.27
N GLU A 217 72.18 -20.69 10.53
CA GLU A 217 73.01 -20.25 11.65
C GLU A 217 74.17 -21.25 11.86
N ASP A 218 73.88 -22.55 11.87
CA ASP A 218 74.88 -23.62 11.98
C ASP A 218 75.90 -23.57 10.82
N ILE A 219 75.41 -23.45 9.58
CA ILE A 219 76.27 -23.35 8.38
C ILE A 219 77.16 -22.09 8.44
N SER A 220 76.63 -20.97 8.92
CA SER A 220 77.40 -19.73 9.04
C SER A 220 78.55 -19.88 10.04
N GLU A 221 78.31 -20.56 11.16
CA GLU A 221 79.35 -20.84 12.17
C GLU A 221 80.41 -21.81 11.63
N GLU A 222 79.99 -22.85 10.91
CA GLU A 222 80.88 -23.84 10.31
C GLU A 222 81.76 -23.22 9.21
N ILE A 223 81.18 -22.37 8.34
CA ILE A 223 81.92 -21.63 7.30
C ILE A 223 82.93 -20.66 7.92
N ALA A 224 82.57 -19.96 9.00
CA ALA A 224 83.50 -19.08 9.70
C ALA A 224 84.69 -19.86 10.28
N SER A 225 84.44 -21.02 10.87
CA SER A 225 85.48 -21.92 11.39
C SER A 225 86.41 -22.44 10.29
N ILE A 226 85.84 -22.89 9.16
CA ILE A 226 86.61 -23.37 7.99
C ILE A 226 87.40 -22.22 7.35
N SER A 227 86.81 -21.04 7.21
CA SER A 227 87.44 -19.80 6.71
C SER A 227 88.71 -19.50 7.50
N GLU A 228 88.63 -19.53 8.83
CA GLU A 228 89.74 -19.30 9.74
C GLU A 228 90.82 -20.40 9.65
N GLU A 229 90.43 -21.68 9.57
CA GLU A 229 91.38 -22.78 9.44
C GLU A 229 92.16 -22.71 8.12
N ILE A 230 91.48 -22.38 7.01
CA ILE A 230 92.12 -22.24 5.71
C ILE A 230 93.05 -21.03 5.69
N LYS A 231 92.61 -19.87 6.21
CA LYS A 231 93.45 -18.66 6.34
C LYS A 231 94.75 -18.97 7.10
N LYS A 232 94.65 -19.65 8.24
CA LYS A 232 95.81 -20.07 9.05
C LYS A 232 96.76 -21.02 8.30
N LYS A 233 96.24 -21.98 7.52
CA LYS A 233 97.09 -22.86 6.71
C LYS A 233 97.73 -22.14 5.53
N LEU A 234 97.05 -21.15 4.96
CA LEU A 234 97.53 -20.37 3.82
C LEU A 234 98.73 -19.47 4.16
N GLU A 235 98.87 -19.07 5.43
CA GLU A 235 100.03 -18.34 5.95
C GLU A 235 101.33 -19.16 5.92
N VAL A 236 101.23 -20.47 6.12
CA VAL A 236 102.39 -21.37 6.29
C VAL A 236 102.79 -22.07 4.99
N VAL A 237 101.94 -22.03 3.96
CA VAL A 237 102.17 -22.68 2.66
C VAL A 237 102.92 -21.75 1.70
N GLU A 238 103.96 -22.26 1.04
CA GLU A 238 104.66 -21.55 -0.04
C GLU A 238 103.86 -21.59 -1.36
N ILE A 239 103.04 -20.58 -1.57
CA ILE A 239 102.31 -20.33 -2.82
C ILE A 239 102.56 -18.91 -3.32
N SER A 240 102.33 -18.65 -4.61
CA SER A 240 102.42 -17.30 -5.16
C SER A 240 101.37 -16.37 -4.53
N GLU A 241 101.76 -15.13 -4.27
CA GLU A 241 100.88 -14.08 -3.73
C GLU A 241 99.57 -13.90 -4.52
N SER A 242 99.62 -14.05 -5.85
CA SER A 242 98.43 -14.00 -6.70
C SER A 242 97.42 -15.11 -6.41
N LYS A 243 97.91 -16.32 -6.09
CA LYS A 243 97.07 -17.49 -5.80
C LYS A 243 96.53 -17.44 -4.37
N ARG A 244 97.34 -16.94 -3.42
CA ARG A 244 96.92 -16.65 -2.04
C ARG A 244 95.73 -15.69 -2.02
N ARG A 245 95.86 -14.52 -2.67
CA ARG A 245 94.78 -13.52 -2.75
C ARG A 245 93.51 -14.05 -3.44
N SER A 246 93.66 -14.88 -4.47
CA SER A 246 92.51 -15.47 -5.16
C SER A 246 91.72 -16.43 -4.24
N ILE A 247 92.40 -17.16 -3.35
CA ILE A 247 91.77 -18.08 -2.40
C ILE A 247 91.11 -17.29 -1.26
N GLU A 248 91.80 -16.29 -0.71
CA GLU A 248 91.23 -15.39 0.32
C GLU A 248 89.97 -14.68 -0.18
N ASN A 249 89.98 -14.15 -1.41
CA ASN A 249 88.80 -13.52 -2.01
C ASN A 249 87.64 -14.51 -2.18
N ALA A 250 87.91 -15.77 -2.54
CA ALA A 250 86.88 -16.80 -2.68
C ALA A 250 86.28 -17.22 -1.33
N ILE A 251 87.11 -17.27 -0.28
CA ILE A 251 86.66 -17.57 1.09
C ILE A 251 85.81 -16.43 1.64
N ASN A 252 86.29 -15.18 1.54
CA ASN A 252 85.54 -14.01 1.99
C ASN A 252 84.19 -13.91 1.25
N LEU A 253 84.15 -14.20 -0.05
CA LEU A 253 82.90 -14.27 -0.81
C LEU A 253 81.95 -15.36 -0.28
N GLY A 254 82.47 -16.54 0.08
CA GLY A 254 81.67 -17.62 0.65
C GLY A 254 81.11 -17.28 2.04
N GLU A 255 81.91 -16.61 2.87
CA GLU A 255 81.52 -16.10 4.19
C GLU A 255 80.43 -15.02 4.05
N ASP A 256 80.63 -14.06 3.14
CA ASP A 256 79.64 -13.01 2.81
C ASP A 256 78.32 -13.61 2.32
N MET A 257 78.38 -14.63 1.47
CA MET A 257 77.18 -15.33 0.97
C MET A 257 76.43 -16.07 2.08
N ALA A 258 77.14 -16.71 3.01
CA ALA A 258 76.54 -17.42 4.15
C ALA A 258 75.84 -16.44 5.10
N ILE A 259 76.50 -15.32 5.43
CA ILE A 259 75.93 -14.25 6.25
C ILE A 259 74.69 -13.66 5.56
N GLN A 260 74.81 -13.30 4.28
CA GLN A 260 73.71 -12.71 3.51
C GLN A 260 72.50 -13.67 3.43
N SER A 261 72.73 -14.97 3.25
CA SER A 261 71.68 -15.98 3.24
C SER A 261 70.96 -16.06 4.58
N SER A 262 71.71 -16.05 5.69
CA SER A 262 71.14 -16.06 7.05
C SER A 262 70.29 -14.80 7.31
N GLU A 263 70.80 -13.62 6.95
CA GLU A 263 70.07 -12.36 7.07
C GLU A 263 68.76 -12.36 6.29
N GLN A 264 68.77 -12.85 5.04
CA GLN A 264 67.57 -12.97 4.22
C GLN A 264 66.53 -13.90 4.84
N LEU A 265 66.94 -15.04 5.39
CA LEU A 265 66.04 -15.98 6.08
C LEU A 265 65.44 -15.38 7.36
N ILE A 266 66.22 -14.61 8.12
CA ILE A 266 65.74 -13.88 9.30
C ILE A 266 64.67 -12.84 8.90
N VAL A 267 64.89 -12.11 7.80
CA VAL A 267 63.90 -11.16 7.28
C VAL A 267 62.60 -11.87 6.89
N VAL A 268 62.68 -13.01 6.21
CA VAL A 268 61.51 -13.83 5.85
C VAL A 268 60.77 -14.33 7.08
N ALA A 269 61.48 -14.85 8.09
CA ALA A 269 60.89 -15.29 9.35
C ALA A 269 60.13 -14.15 10.06
N ARG A 270 60.71 -12.95 10.13
CA ARG A 270 60.03 -11.76 10.70
C ARG A 270 58.80 -11.34 9.92
N LEU A 271 58.83 -11.44 8.59
CA LEU A 271 57.66 -11.14 7.75
C LEU A 271 56.51 -12.12 8.01
N LEU A 272 56.83 -13.41 8.16
CA LEU A 272 55.85 -14.44 8.52
C LEU A 272 55.26 -14.20 9.92
N GLU A 273 56.09 -13.84 10.90
CA GLU A 273 55.65 -13.49 12.25
C GLU A 273 54.72 -12.27 12.27
N LYS A 274 55.05 -11.23 11.49
CA LYS A 274 54.21 -10.04 11.33
C LYS A 274 52.84 -10.40 10.71
N LEU A 275 52.82 -11.29 9.71
CA LEU A 275 51.57 -11.76 9.10
C LEU A 275 50.70 -12.53 10.10
N HIS A 276 51.31 -13.41 10.91
CA HIS A 276 50.62 -14.12 11.98
C HIS A 276 49.98 -13.14 12.99
N ARG A 277 50.70 -12.08 13.36
CA ARG A 277 50.17 -11.04 14.26
C ARG A 277 48.96 -10.32 13.69
N ILE A 278 48.99 -9.94 12.40
CA ILE A 278 47.87 -9.27 11.73
C ILE A 278 46.62 -10.17 11.71
N LEU A 279 46.79 -11.47 11.47
CA LEU A 279 45.67 -12.42 11.53
C LEU A 279 45.04 -12.49 12.93
N LYS A 280 45.84 -12.35 13.99
CA LYS A 280 45.37 -12.27 15.38
C LYS A 280 44.63 -10.96 15.68
N GLU A 281 45.09 -9.83 15.13
CA GLU A 281 44.41 -8.53 15.30
C GLU A 281 43.00 -8.54 14.65
N ILE A 282 42.84 -9.17 13.49
CA ILE A 282 41.53 -9.32 12.81
C ILE A 282 40.54 -10.13 13.68
N GLN A 283 41.05 -11.12 14.43
CA GLN A 283 40.23 -11.94 15.34
C GLN A 283 39.63 -11.11 16.48
N GLU A 284 40.41 -10.22 17.10
CA GLU A 284 39.96 -9.40 18.23
C GLU A 284 38.88 -8.40 17.81
N CYS A 285 38.99 -7.85 16.60
CA CYS A 285 37.99 -6.94 16.03
C CYS A 285 36.57 -7.57 15.88
N CYS A 286 36.48 -8.89 15.76
CA CYS A 286 35.22 -9.62 15.65
C CYS A 286 34.62 -10.04 17.01
N LYS A 287 35.39 -9.98 18.11
CA LYS A 287 34.88 -10.30 19.46
C LYS A 287 34.14 -9.12 20.11
N ASP A 288 34.50 -7.88 19.78
CA ASP A 288 33.95 -6.67 20.42
C ASP A 288 32.57 -6.21 19.91
N LYS A 289 31.96 -6.95 18.96
CA LYS A 289 30.60 -6.65 18.44
C LYS A 289 29.51 -7.56 19.00
N ASN A 290 29.61 -7.93 20.27
CA ASN A 290 28.49 -8.51 21.03
C ASN A 290 27.97 -7.47 22.03
N PRO A 291 27.08 -6.53 21.63
CA PRO A 291 26.33 -5.78 22.62
C PRO A 291 25.37 -6.77 23.27
N SER A 292 25.59 -7.02 24.55
CA SER A 292 24.61 -7.64 25.42
C SER A 292 23.41 -6.70 25.53
N LYS A 293 22.37 -6.94 24.73
CA LYS A 293 20.94 -6.71 25.03
C LYS A 293 20.04 -7.09 23.86
#